data_AF-A0A8J8DH94-F1
#
_entry.id   AF-A0A8J8DH94-F1
#
_cell.length_a   1.000
_cell.length_b   1.000
_cell.length_c   1.000
_cell.angle_alpha   90.00
_cell.angle_beta   90.00
_cell.angle_gamma   90.00
#
_symmetry.space_group_name_H-M   'P 1'
#
loop_
_entity.id
_entity.type
_entity.pdbx_description
1 polymer ?
#
loop_
_entity_poly.entity_id
_entity_poly.type
_entity_poly.pdbx_seq_one_letter_code
_entity_poly.pdbx_strand_id
1 'polypeptide(L)'
;MEFDLEKLIKPRPLLILAELFLLLAVLASRSYNVSIAFLGASTVIYYVGMTELVGERLGRWAVKRFTLAYLLRAFSWVLMLASAVYTYSAVIDNIFPFGPREFVITSVVALVGAGINYLAVGIRNSVLWKIEGLKMSLWMSRLNSIVLFLMAAVPFLPALANAEGATWILAVLAAPILGSFTVLAILGKLFYLRFLLTFEETETSSQGFKREGGRARWEGD
;
A
#
# COMPACT_ATOMS: atom_id res chain seq x y z
N MET A 1 17.99 11.17 32.10
CA MET A 1 17.95 10.34 30.87
C MET A 1 17.81 11.33 29.72
N GLU A 2 18.90 11.69 29.04
CA GLU A 2 18.85 12.62 27.92
C GLU A 2 18.08 11.99 26.75
N PHE A 3 17.06 12.70 26.29
CA PHE A 3 16.21 12.29 25.19
C PHE A 3 16.94 12.63 23.88
N ASP A 4 17.67 11.66 23.36
CA ASP A 4 18.51 11.80 22.18
C ASP A 4 17.63 11.73 20.90
N LEU A 5 17.17 12.89 20.43
CA LEU A 5 16.20 13.03 19.32
C LEU A 5 16.71 12.36 18.03
N GLU A 6 18.03 12.33 17.82
CA GLU A 6 18.67 11.70 16.66
C GLU A 6 18.48 10.18 16.63
N LYS A 7 18.35 9.52 17.79
CA LYS A 7 18.02 8.09 17.86
C LYS A 7 16.55 7.80 17.52
N LEU A 8 15.67 8.81 17.62
CA LEU A 8 14.24 8.66 17.37
C LEU A 8 13.90 8.78 15.88
N ILE A 9 14.73 9.46 15.10
CA ILE A 9 14.59 9.63 13.64
C ILE A 9 15.10 8.39 12.87
N LYS A 10 15.64 7.40 13.59
CA LYS A 10 16.08 6.15 12.97
C LYS A 10 14.91 5.42 12.28
N PRO A 11 15.16 4.75 11.15
CA PRO A 11 14.09 4.08 10.40
C PRO A 11 13.34 3.03 11.22
N ARG A 12 14.07 2.20 11.98
CA ARG A 12 13.47 1.07 12.70
C ARG A 12 12.43 1.47 13.76
N PRO A 13 12.71 2.38 14.73
CA PRO A 13 11.71 2.78 15.71
C PRO A 13 10.48 3.43 15.07
N LEU A 14 10.65 4.22 14.01
CA LEU A 14 9.53 4.79 13.26
C LEU A 14 8.66 3.69 12.64
N LEU A 15 9.27 2.70 11.97
CA LEU A 15 8.52 1.62 11.34
C LEU A 15 7.80 0.72 12.34
N ILE A 16 8.40 0.46 13.51
CA ILE A 16 7.74 -0.26 14.61
C ILE A 16 6.55 0.55 15.14
N LEU A 17 6.75 1.85 15.36
CA LEU A 17 5.69 2.75 15.82
C LEU A 17 4.53 2.79 14.81
N ALA A 18 4.82 2.81 13.51
CA ALA A 18 3.80 2.73 12.47
C ALA A 18 2.95 1.46 12.55
N GLU A 19 3.56 0.30 12.81
CA GLU A 19 2.82 -0.96 12.99
C GLU A 19 1.99 -0.96 14.30
N LEU A 20 2.49 -0.35 15.37
CA LEU A 20 1.73 -0.19 16.62
C LEU A 20 0.48 0.67 16.40
N PHE A 21 0.61 1.79 15.70
CA PHE A 21 -0.55 2.63 15.33
C PHE A 21 -1.54 1.88 14.43
N LEU A 22 -1.07 1.03 13.52
CA LEU A 22 -1.95 0.20 12.70
C LEU A 22 -2.75 -0.78 13.57
N LEU A 23 -2.11 -1.41 14.55
CA LEU A 23 -2.77 -2.32 15.49
C LEU A 23 -3.80 -1.59 16.35
N LEU A 24 -3.46 -0.40 16.85
CA LEU A 24 -4.38 0.47 17.58
C LEU A 24 -5.59 0.88 16.73
N ALA A 25 -5.41 1.13 15.44
CA ALA A 25 -6.53 1.43 14.55
C ALA A 25 -7.53 0.28 14.46
N VAL A 26 -7.05 -0.97 14.43
CA VAL A 26 -7.90 -2.17 14.43
C VAL A 26 -8.62 -2.34 15.76
N LEU A 27 -7.93 -2.15 16.88
CA LEU A 27 -8.52 -2.22 18.22
C LEU A 27 -9.56 -1.10 18.44
N ALA A 28 -9.32 0.07 17.86
CA ALA A 28 -10.23 1.21 17.90
C ALA A 28 -11.33 1.14 16.83
N SER A 29 -11.51 0.03 16.12
CA SER A 29 -12.50 -0.13 15.03
C SER A 29 -13.95 0.21 15.43
N ARG A 30 -14.28 0.17 16.73
CA ARG A 30 -15.59 0.59 17.26
C ARG A 30 -15.82 2.11 17.17
N SER A 31 -14.77 2.91 17.06
CA SER A 31 -14.83 4.37 16.89
C SER A 31 -14.18 4.75 15.57
N TYR A 32 -15.01 5.04 14.57
CA TYR A 32 -14.57 5.35 13.21
C TYR A 32 -13.51 6.47 13.17
N ASN A 33 -13.75 7.57 13.88
CA ASN A 33 -12.84 8.72 13.90
C ASN A 33 -11.48 8.37 14.52
N VAL A 34 -11.46 7.60 15.60
CA VAL A 34 -10.23 7.19 16.29
C VAL A 34 -9.46 6.17 15.45
N SER A 35 -10.17 5.21 14.84
CA SER A 35 -9.58 4.24 13.92
C SER A 35 -8.92 4.93 12.71
N ILE A 36 -9.58 5.92 12.11
CA ILE A 36 -9.02 6.71 11.01
C ILE A 36 -7.82 7.54 11.45
N ALA A 37 -7.87 8.18 12.62
CA ALA A 37 -6.74 8.95 13.13
C ALA A 37 -5.51 8.07 13.29
N PHE A 38 -5.66 6.86 13.85
CA PHE A 38 -4.57 5.91 13.98
C PHE A 38 -4.08 5.34 12.64
N LEU A 39 -4.96 5.10 11.66
CA LEU A 39 -4.58 4.73 10.30
C LEU A 39 -3.77 5.84 9.62
N GLY A 40 -4.20 7.09 9.78
CA GLY A 40 -3.49 8.27 9.27
C GLY A 40 -2.10 8.39 9.89
N ALA A 41 -2.01 8.32 11.22
CA ALA A 41 -0.74 8.36 11.94
C ALA A 41 0.20 7.22 11.51
N SER A 42 -0.30 5.98 11.44
CA SER A 42 0.45 4.83 10.94
C SER A 42 1.02 5.08 9.54
N THR A 43 0.20 5.62 8.63
CA THR A 43 0.58 5.87 7.25
C THR A 43 1.69 6.92 7.14
N VAL A 44 1.58 8.02 7.88
CA VAL A 44 2.58 9.10 7.89
C VAL A 44 3.90 8.60 8.48
N ILE A 45 3.85 7.95 9.65
CA ILE A 45 5.05 7.43 10.32
C ILE A 45 5.74 6.38 9.44
N TYR A 46 4.98 5.48 8.82
CA TYR A 46 5.52 4.49 7.89
C TYR A 46 6.23 5.17 6.71
N TYR A 47 5.60 6.19 6.11
CA TYR A 47 6.17 6.91 4.98
C TYR A 47 7.50 7.57 5.36
N VAL A 48 7.55 8.26 6.51
CA VAL A 48 8.77 8.90 7.00
C VAL A 48 9.87 7.86 7.25
N GLY A 49 9.57 6.80 8.01
CA GLY A 49 10.56 5.76 8.32
C GLY A 49 11.08 5.02 7.10
N MET A 50 10.21 4.69 6.13
CA MET A 50 10.64 4.05 4.88
C MET A 50 11.41 5.00 3.97
N THR A 51 11.06 6.29 3.95
CA THR A 51 11.77 7.29 3.17
C THR A 51 13.19 7.47 3.68
N GLU A 52 13.37 7.49 5.00
CA GLU A 52 14.69 7.53 5.61
C GLU A 52 15.50 6.27 5.28
N LEU A 53 14.90 5.08 5.47
CA LEU A 53 15.55 3.82 5.12
C LEU A 53 16.01 3.76 3.65
N VAL A 54 15.14 4.20 2.74
CA VAL A 54 15.45 4.25 1.30
C VAL A 54 16.50 5.31 1.00
N GLY A 55 16.45 6.45 1.67
CA GLY A 55 17.42 7.54 1.55
C GLY A 55 18.82 7.11 1.96
N GLU A 56 18.95 6.49 3.13
CA GLU A 56 20.21 5.99 3.67
C GLU A 56 20.83 4.89 2.79
N ARG A 57 20.01 3.94 2.30
CA ARG A 57 20.51 2.77 1.55
C ARG A 57 20.66 2.97 0.05
N LEU A 58 19.76 3.73 -0.57
CA LEU A 58 19.62 3.79 -2.04
C LEU A 58 19.72 5.21 -2.60
N GLY A 59 19.76 6.23 -1.73
CA GLY A 59 19.95 7.63 -2.11
C GLY A 59 18.69 8.34 -2.61
N ARG A 60 18.85 9.63 -2.94
CA ARG A 60 17.74 10.56 -3.22
C ARG A 60 16.87 10.17 -4.42
N TRP A 61 17.43 9.51 -5.43
CA TRP A 61 16.66 9.07 -6.59
C TRP A 61 15.64 7.97 -6.22
N ALA A 62 16.02 7.06 -5.34
CA ALA A 62 15.16 6.00 -4.85
C ALA A 62 14.02 6.57 -4.01
N VAL A 63 14.31 7.59 -3.19
CA VAL A 63 13.30 8.36 -2.45
C VAL A 63 12.28 8.98 -3.39
N LYS A 64 12.70 9.69 -4.46
CA LYS A 64 11.76 10.30 -5.43
C LYS A 64 10.80 9.28 -6.03
N ARG A 65 11.30 8.11 -6.43
CA ARG A 65 10.47 7.01 -6.98
C ARG A 65 9.54 6.42 -5.93
N PHE A 66 10.01 6.26 -4.71
CA PHE A 66 9.21 5.79 -3.57
C PHE A 66 8.08 6.78 -3.24
N THR A 67 8.37 8.07 -3.18
CA THR A 67 7.37 9.13 -2.98
C THR A 67 6.34 9.16 -4.10
N LEU A 68 6.77 9.07 -5.37
CA LEU A 68 5.84 9.00 -6.51
C LEU A 68 4.88 7.80 -6.39
N ALA A 69 5.41 6.62 -6.02
CA ALA A 69 4.57 5.45 -5.78
C ALA A 69 3.56 5.67 -4.65
N TYR A 70 3.96 6.35 -3.57
CA TYR A 70 3.05 6.69 -2.47
C TYR A 70 1.95 7.66 -2.87
N LEU A 71 2.26 8.68 -3.67
CA LEU A 71 1.28 9.62 -4.19
C LEU A 71 0.28 8.94 -5.13
N LEU A 72 0.76 8.11 -6.06
CA LEU A 72 -0.11 7.33 -6.94
C LEU A 72 -1.01 6.38 -6.14
N ARG A 73 -0.47 5.74 -5.10
CA ARG A 73 -1.25 4.89 -4.20
C ARG A 73 -2.32 5.69 -3.45
N ALA A 74 -1.99 6.87 -2.91
CA ALA A 74 -2.96 7.73 -2.24
C ALA A 74 -4.09 8.16 -3.18
N PHE A 75 -3.74 8.58 -4.41
CA PHE A 75 -4.71 8.95 -5.44
C PHE A 75 -5.62 7.77 -5.81
N SER A 76 -5.07 6.57 -5.97
CA SER A 76 -5.85 5.34 -6.18
C SER A 76 -6.88 5.11 -5.06
N TRP A 77 -6.48 5.25 -3.79
CA TRP A 77 -7.40 5.09 -2.66
C TRP A 77 -8.53 6.12 -2.67
N VAL A 78 -8.25 7.37 -3.06
CA VAL A 78 -9.29 8.40 -3.21
C VAL A 78 -10.31 7.99 -4.27
N LEU A 79 -9.87 7.50 -5.43
CA LEU A 79 -10.78 7.03 -6.49
C LEU A 79 -11.63 5.84 -6.01
N MET A 80 -11.01 4.86 -5.36
CA MET A 80 -11.70 3.68 -4.85
C MET A 80 -12.68 4.02 -3.73
N LEU A 81 -12.32 4.94 -2.82
CA LEU A 81 -13.20 5.41 -1.76
C LEU A 81 -14.37 6.22 -2.31
N ALA A 82 -14.13 7.12 -3.27
CA ALA A 82 -15.20 7.88 -3.93
C ALA A 82 -16.20 6.94 -4.62
N SER A 83 -15.70 5.92 -5.33
CA SER A 83 -16.55 4.88 -5.90
C SER A 83 -17.33 4.12 -4.82
N ALA A 84 -16.70 3.73 -3.72
CA ALA A 84 -17.37 3.00 -2.65
C ALA A 84 -18.45 3.84 -1.97
N VAL A 85 -18.14 5.09 -1.60
CA VAL A 85 -19.09 6.02 -0.95
C VAL A 85 -20.31 6.23 -1.83
N TYR A 86 -20.11 6.50 -3.13
CA TYR A 86 -21.20 6.66 -4.08
C TYR A 86 -22.02 5.37 -4.21
N THR A 87 -21.36 4.20 -4.25
CA THR A 87 -22.05 2.92 -4.34
C THR A 87 -22.92 2.65 -3.11
N TYR A 88 -22.38 2.89 -1.91
CA TYR A 88 -23.10 2.68 -0.65
C TYR A 88 -24.23 3.70 -0.43
N SER A 89 -24.03 4.98 -0.75
CA SER A 89 -25.08 6.00 -0.60
C SER A 89 -26.29 5.67 -1.47
N ALA A 90 -26.06 5.27 -2.72
CA ALA A 90 -27.14 4.88 -3.63
C ALA A 90 -27.90 3.62 -3.16
N VAL A 91 -27.23 2.67 -2.49
CA VAL A 91 -27.88 1.50 -1.88
C VAL A 91 -28.70 1.87 -0.64
N ILE A 92 -28.20 2.77 0.21
CA ILE A 92 -28.86 3.18 1.47
C ILE A 92 -30.09 4.05 1.18
N ASP A 93 -30.01 4.96 0.22
CA ASP A 93 -31.10 5.89 -0.11
C ASP A 93 -32.28 5.20 -0.82
N ASN A 94 -32.25 3.87 -1.03
CA ASN A 94 -33.30 3.08 -1.69
C ASN A 94 -33.75 3.69 -3.04
N ILE A 95 -32.87 4.45 -3.68
CA ILE A 95 -33.04 4.91 -5.05
C ILE A 95 -32.87 3.66 -5.94
N PHE A 96 -33.97 2.94 -6.14
CA PHE A 96 -34.08 1.79 -7.04
C PHE A 96 -33.50 2.09 -8.43
N PRO A 97 -33.11 1.03 -9.16
CA PRO A 97 -31.76 0.46 -9.14
C PRO A 97 -30.74 1.43 -9.77
N PHE A 98 -29.44 1.18 -9.60
CA PHE A 98 -28.44 1.84 -10.44
C PHE A 98 -28.87 1.76 -11.90
N GLY A 99 -28.98 2.91 -12.56
CA GLY A 99 -29.00 2.89 -14.02
C GLY A 99 -27.71 2.20 -14.48
N PRO A 100 -27.76 1.44 -15.61
CA PRO A 100 -26.58 0.76 -16.13
C PRO A 100 -25.38 1.71 -16.30
N ARG A 101 -25.64 3.01 -16.54
CA ARG A 101 -24.60 4.03 -16.74
C ARG A 101 -23.88 4.39 -15.44
N GLU A 102 -24.59 4.66 -14.35
CA GLU A 102 -23.97 5.03 -13.07
C GLU A 102 -23.15 3.87 -12.50
N PHE A 103 -23.66 2.63 -12.60
CA PHE A 103 -22.92 1.43 -12.20
C PHE A 103 -21.66 1.21 -13.04
N VAL A 104 -21.72 1.46 -14.35
CA VAL A 104 -20.55 1.38 -15.23
C VAL A 104 -19.53 2.44 -14.86
N ILE A 105 -19.96 3.69 -14.62
CA ILE A 105 -19.05 4.79 -14.25
C ILE A 105 -18.32 4.48 -12.94
N THR A 106 -19.04 4.09 -11.88
CA THR A 106 -18.43 3.75 -10.59
C THR A 106 -17.49 2.56 -10.70
N SER A 107 -17.89 1.50 -11.41
CA SER A 107 -17.04 0.34 -11.64
C SER A 107 -15.78 0.70 -12.44
N VAL A 108 -15.88 1.61 -13.42
CA VAL A 108 -14.71 2.08 -14.20
C VAL A 108 -13.78 2.88 -13.31
N VAL A 109 -14.30 3.77 -12.46
CA VAL A 109 -13.50 4.53 -11.50
C VAL A 109 -12.78 3.59 -10.53
N ALA A 110 -13.45 2.56 -10.02
CA ALA A 110 -12.84 1.54 -9.17
C ALA A 110 -11.72 0.76 -9.90
N LEU A 111 -11.96 0.38 -11.17
CA LEU A 111 -10.98 -0.33 -11.99
C LEU A 111 -9.75 0.53 -12.30
N VAL A 112 -9.94 1.80 -12.66
CA VAL A 112 -8.86 2.77 -12.86
C VAL A 112 -8.08 2.96 -11.56
N GLY A 113 -8.77 3.12 -10.43
CA GLY A 113 -8.16 3.18 -9.10
C GLY A 113 -7.28 1.96 -8.82
N ALA A 114 -7.79 0.75 -9.06
CA ALA A 114 -7.05 -0.49 -8.84
C ALA A 114 -5.83 -0.63 -9.79
N GLY A 115 -5.97 -0.19 -11.04
CA GLY A 115 -4.88 -0.15 -12.02
C GLY A 115 -3.74 0.80 -11.60
N ILE A 116 -4.09 1.98 -11.09
CA ILE A 116 -3.11 2.93 -10.54
C ILE A 116 -2.41 2.33 -9.31
N ASN A 117 -3.12 1.63 -8.42
CA ASN A 117 -2.50 0.93 -7.28
C ASN A 117 -1.52 -0.14 -7.75
N TYR A 118 -1.86 -0.90 -8.80
CA TYR A 118 -0.96 -1.91 -9.36
C TYR A 118 0.34 -1.29 -9.89
N LEU A 119 0.25 -0.18 -10.63
CA LEU A 119 1.43 0.57 -11.08
C LEU A 119 2.25 1.12 -9.91
N ALA A 120 1.58 1.71 -8.92
CA ALA A 120 2.21 2.24 -7.71
C ALA A 120 3.00 1.16 -6.96
N VAL A 121 2.41 -0.02 -6.76
CA VAL A 121 3.08 -1.17 -6.13
C VAL A 121 4.27 -1.63 -6.97
N GLY A 122 4.15 -1.64 -8.30
CA GLY A 122 5.26 -1.96 -9.21
C GLY A 122 6.45 -1.00 -9.05
N ILE A 123 6.19 0.31 -9.08
CA ILE A 123 7.22 1.34 -8.89
C ILE A 123 7.86 1.22 -7.50
N ARG A 124 7.06 1.10 -6.45
CA ARG A 124 7.55 0.93 -5.08
C ARG A 124 8.44 -0.31 -4.94
N ASN A 125 7.99 -1.46 -5.45
CA ASN A 125 8.73 -2.71 -5.36
C ASN A 125 10.03 -2.66 -6.18
N SER A 126 10.09 -1.93 -7.29
CA SER A 126 11.34 -1.73 -8.06
C SER A 126 12.46 -1.05 -7.24
N VAL A 127 12.07 -0.28 -6.22
CA VAL A 127 12.99 0.35 -5.27
C VAL A 127 13.24 -0.61 -4.10
N LEU A 128 12.19 -1.06 -3.43
CA LEU A 128 12.31 -1.81 -2.18
C LEU A 128 12.88 -3.23 -2.35
N TRP A 129 12.80 -3.84 -3.54
CA TRP A 129 13.40 -5.18 -3.76
C TRP A 129 14.92 -5.21 -3.65
N LYS A 130 15.57 -4.03 -3.70
CA LYS A 130 17.00 -3.87 -3.49
C LYS A 130 17.40 -3.98 -2.02
N ILE A 131 16.44 -3.92 -1.10
CA ILE A 131 16.66 -4.09 0.33
C ILE A 131 16.42 -5.57 0.68
N GLU A 132 17.45 -6.22 1.21
CA GLU A 132 17.38 -7.61 1.63
C GLU A 132 16.38 -7.81 2.79
N GLY A 133 15.76 -8.97 2.86
CA GLY A 133 14.71 -9.29 3.83
C GLY A 133 13.30 -8.76 3.49
N LEU A 134 13.15 -7.74 2.64
CA LEU A 134 11.83 -7.24 2.22
C LEU A 134 11.17 -8.03 1.08
N LYS A 135 11.94 -8.85 0.33
CA LYS A 135 11.49 -9.48 -0.92
C LYS A 135 10.17 -10.25 -0.79
N MET A 136 10.01 -11.05 0.26
CA MET A 136 8.81 -11.87 0.45
C MET A 136 7.57 -11.03 0.79
N SER A 137 7.73 -10.00 1.63
CA SER A 137 6.66 -9.04 1.93
C SER A 137 6.21 -8.30 0.66
N LEU A 138 7.16 -7.89 -0.19
CA LEU A 138 6.88 -7.20 -1.44
C LEU A 138 6.18 -8.10 -2.47
N TRP A 139 6.52 -9.40 -2.51
CA TRP A 139 5.82 -10.39 -3.32
C TRP A 139 4.36 -10.54 -2.91
N MET A 140 4.11 -10.71 -1.61
CA MET A 140 2.74 -10.77 -1.08
C MET A 140 1.97 -9.49 -1.38
N SER A 141 2.60 -8.32 -1.24
CA SER A 141 1.96 -7.05 -1.60
C SER A 141 1.67 -6.93 -3.10
N ARG A 142 2.49 -7.51 -3.98
CA ARG A 142 2.26 -7.52 -5.42
C ARG A 142 1.08 -8.42 -5.78
N LEU A 143 1.05 -9.64 -5.24
CA LEU A 143 -0.08 -10.56 -5.39
C LEU A 143 -1.38 -9.92 -4.87
N ASN A 144 -1.32 -9.27 -3.71
CA ASN A 144 -2.47 -8.58 -3.14
C ASN A 144 -3.00 -7.47 -4.06
N SER A 145 -2.11 -6.76 -4.75
CA SER A 145 -2.52 -5.74 -5.73
C SER A 145 -3.14 -6.33 -6.99
N ILE A 146 -2.71 -7.51 -7.42
CA ILE A 146 -3.32 -8.23 -8.54
C ILE A 146 -4.72 -8.69 -8.16
N VAL A 147 -4.87 -9.26 -6.96
CA VAL A 147 -6.17 -9.66 -6.41
C VAL A 147 -7.13 -8.47 -6.33
N LEU A 148 -6.68 -7.31 -5.84
CA LEU A 148 -7.49 -6.09 -5.82
C LEU A 148 -7.94 -5.64 -7.22
N PHE A 149 -7.04 -5.72 -8.20
CA PHE A 149 -7.37 -5.41 -9.59
C PHE A 149 -8.42 -6.37 -10.16
N LEU A 150 -8.26 -7.67 -9.91
CA LEU A 150 -9.23 -8.68 -10.33
C LEU A 150 -10.59 -8.43 -9.69
N MET A 151 -10.66 -8.10 -8.39
CA MET A 151 -11.91 -7.72 -7.72
C MET A 151 -12.61 -6.55 -8.41
N ALA A 152 -11.86 -5.50 -8.74
CA ALA A 152 -12.41 -4.32 -9.41
C ALA A 152 -12.87 -4.64 -10.85
N ALA A 153 -12.33 -5.69 -11.47
CA ALA A 153 -12.73 -6.16 -12.79
C ALA A 153 -13.94 -7.11 -12.77
N VAL A 154 -14.27 -7.74 -11.62
CA VAL A 154 -15.41 -8.68 -11.49
C VAL A 154 -16.73 -8.14 -12.05
N PRO A 155 -17.14 -6.88 -11.77
CA PRO A 155 -18.39 -6.32 -12.32
C PRO A 155 -18.47 -6.31 -13.86
N PHE A 156 -17.33 -6.38 -14.55
CA PHE A 156 -17.27 -6.36 -16.02
C PHE A 156 -17.19 -7.75 -16.64
N LEU A 157 -16.91 -8.80 -15.86
CA LEU A 157 -16.76 -10.16 -16.38
C LEU A 157 -18.04 -10.69 -17.07
N PRO A 158 -19.27 -10.46 -16.57
CA PRO A 158 -20.49 -10.88 -17.27
C PRO A 158 -20.66 -10.17 -18.63
N ALA A 159 -20.32 -8.87 -18.69
CA ALA A 159 -20.37 -8.07 -19.92
C ALA A 159 -19.30 -8.49 -20.93
N LEU A 160 -18.12 -8.91 -20.47
CA LEU A 160 -17.03 -9.42 -21.32
C LEU A 160 -17.31 -10.86 -21.81
N ALA A 161 -18.06 -11.65 -21.05
CA ALA A 161 -18.33 -13.05 -21.35
C ALA A 161 -19.55 -13.26 -22.27
N ASN A 162 -20.37 -12.23 -22.55
CA ASN A 162 -21.66 -12.35 -23.26
C ASN A 162 -22.53 -13.52 -22.72
N ALA A 163 -22.39 -13.85 -21.44
CA ALA A 163 -22.90 -15.09 -20.87
C ALA A 163 -23.89 -14.77 -19.76
N GLU A 164 -25.18 -14.74 -20.12
CA GLU A 164 -26.30 -14.56 -19.19
C GLU A 164 -26.34 -15.63 -18.07
N GLY A 165 -25.59 -16.75 -18.21
CA GLY A 165 -25.52 -17.85 -17.24
C GLY A 165 -24.25 -17.92 -16.36
N ALA A 166 -23.26 -17.05 -16.52
CA ALA A 166 -21.96 -17.17 -15.84
C ALA A 166 -21.83 -16.34 -14.54
N THR A 167 -22.83 -15.53 -14.21
CA THR A 167 -22.86 -14.63 -13.04
C THR A 167 -22.69 -15.37 -11.71
N TRP A 168 -23.26 -16.56 -11.56
CA TRP A 168 -23.10 -17.35 -10.33
C TRP A 168 -21.70 -17.98 -10.21
N ILE A 169 -21.11 -18.44 -11.31
CA ILE A 169 -19.73 -18.97 -11.34
C ILE A 169 -18.73 -17.86 -11.00
N LEU A 170 -18.96 -16.66 -11.56
CA LEU A 170 -18.15 -15.47 -11.28
C LEU A 170 -18.27 -15.03 -9.81
N ALA A 171 -19.46 -15.11 -9.20
CA ALA A 171 -19.65 -14.86 -7.78
C ALA A 171 -18.95 -15.91 -6.89
N VAL A 172 -19.00 -17.19 -7.27
CA VAL A 172 -18.28 -18.28 -6.59
C VAL A 172 -16.77 -18.12 -6.71
N LEU A 173 -16.25 -17.62 -7.83
CA LEU A 173 -14.83 -17.29 -8.00
C LEU A 173 -14.41 -16.00 -7.26
N ALA A 174 -15.32 -15.05 -7.05
CA ALA A 174 -15.05 -13.81 -6.33
C ALA A 174 -14.84 -14.00 -4.81
N ALA A 175 -15.47 -15.01 -4.20
CA ALA A 175 -15.32 -15.30 -2.77
C ALA A 175 -13.88 -15.73 -2.37
N PRO A 176 -13.21 -16.65 -3.10
CA PRO A 176 -11.78 -16.93 -2.92
C PRO A 176 -10.89 -15.71 -3.15
N ILE A 177 -11.25 -14.83 -4.08
CA ILE A 177 -10.51 -13.59 -4.35
C ILE A 177 -10.60 -12.67 -3.12
N LEU A 178 -11.77 -12.52 -2.49
CA LEU A 178 -11.98 -11.78 -1.23
C LEU A 178 -11.23 -12.40 -0.03
N GLY A 179 -11.29 -13.72 0.12
CA GLY A 179 -10.52 -14.42 1.16
C GLY A 179 -9.01 -14.26 0.98
N SER A 180 -8.53 -14.37 -0.26
CA SER A 180 -7.09 -14.28 -0.56
C SER A 180 -6.51 -12.89 -0.33
N PHE A 181 -7.26 -11.80 -0.55
CA PHE A 181 -6.79 -10.44 -0.27
C PHE A 181 -6.38 -10.28 1.21
N THR A 182 -7.23 -10.72 2.12
CA THR A 182 -6.99 -10.64 3.56
C THR A 182 -5.80 -11.50 3.98
N VAL A 183 -5.75 -12.75 3.49
CA VAL A 183 -4.65 -13.68 3.80
C VAL A 183 -3.32 -13.15 3.28
N LEU A 184 -3.26 -12.66 2.04
CA LEU A 184 -2.05 -12.09 1.45
C LEU A 184 -1.59 -10.83 2.18
N ALA A 185 -2.53 -9.99 2.63
CA ALA A 185 -2.21 -8.82 3.44
C ALA A 185 -1.57 -9.23 4.79
N ILE A 186 -2.15 -10.22 5.48
CA ILE A 186 -1.62 -10.75 6.75
C ILE A 186 -0.23 -11.37 6.54
N LEU A 187 -0.06 -12.23 5.54
CA LEU A 187 1.24 -12.84 5.24
C LEU A 187 2.30 -11.79 4.92
N GLY A 188 1.95 -10.79 4.09
CA GLY A 188 2.84 -9.68 3.78
C GLY A 188 3.30 -8.91 5.03
N LYS A 189 2.40 -8.73 6.00
CA LYS A 189 2.70 -8.11 7.29
C LYS A 189 3.56 -8.97 8.19
N LEU A 190 3.33 -10.28 8.25
CA LEU A 190 4.18 -11.20 9.02
C LEU A 190 5.63 -11.19 8.54
N PHE A 191 5.84 -11.25 7.21
CA PHE A 191 7.19 -11.15 6.66
C PHE A 191 7.84 -9.78 6.88
N TYR A 192 7.04 -8.70 6.85
CA TYR A 192 7.53 -7.36 7.15
C TYR A 192 7.94 -7.18 8.61
N LEU A 193 7.14 -7.69 9.55
CA LEU A 193 7.45 -7.71 10.98
C LEU A 193 8.71 -8.52 11.26
N ARG A 194 8.84 -9.70 10.64
CA ARG A 194 10.07 -10.49 10.73
C ARG A 194 11.28 -9.66 10.28
N PHE A 195 11.18 -9.00 9.13
CA PHE A 195 12.23 -8.07 8.67
C PHE A 195 12.54 -7.00 9.73
N LEU A 196 11.55 -6.27 10.25
CA LEU A 196 11.77 -5.23 11.27
C LEU A 196 12.43 -5.74 12.55
N LEU A 197 12.18 -6.99 12.93
CA LEU A 197 12.72 -7.60 14.14
C LEU A 197 14.14 -8.15 13.94
N THR A 198 14.46 -8.63 12.74
CA THR A 198 15.80 -9.17 12.41
C THR A 198 16.71 -8.17 11.71
N PHE A 199 16.22 -6.97 11.39
CA PHE A 199 16.96 -5.94 10.69
C PHE A 199 17.94 -5.24 11.63
N GLU A 200 19.23 -5.44 11.37
CA GLU A 200 20.29 -4.60 11.90
C GLU A 200 20.54 -3.42 10.94
N GLU A 201 20.51 -2.19 11.47
CA GLU A 201 20.74 -0.97 10.69
C GLU A 201 22.13 -0.95 10.01
N THR A 202 23.07 -1.76 10.50
CA THR A 202 24.51 -1.74 10.19
C THR A 202 24.93 -2.42 8.88
N GLU A 203 24.12 -3.26 8.25
CA GLU A 203 24.53 -3.92 7.00
C GLU A 203 24.14 -3.11 5.77
N THR A 204 24.98 -2.15 5.35
CA THR A 204 24.96 -1.66 3.97
C THR A 204 25.30 -2.81 3.04
N SER A 205 24.36 -3.22 2.18
CA SER A 205 24.64 -4.27 1.20
C SER A 205 25.78 -3.83 0.29
N SER A 206 26.79 -4.68 0.17
CA SER A 206 27.98 -4.52 -0.67
C SER A 206 27.67 -4.61 -2.17
N GLN A 207 26.39 -4.64 -2.56
CA GLN A 207 25.95 -4.73 -3.95
C GLN A 207 25.32 -3.42 -4.42
N GLY A 208 26.17 -2.59 -5.03
CA GLY A 208 25.79 -1.93 -6.27
C GLY A 208 25.10 -0.57 -6.15
N PHE A 209 25.78 0.41 -5.56
CA PHE A 209 25.88 1.74 -6.17
C PHE A 209 27.19 2.37 -5.71
N LYS A 210 28.13 2.59 -6.64
CA LYS A 210 29.28 3.47 -6.38
C LYS A 210 28.69 4.77 -5.84
N ARG A 211 29.09 5.17 -4.63
CA ARG A 211 28.97 6.55 -4.15
C ARG A 211 29.87 7.43 -5.04
N GLU A 212 29.45 7.69 -6.27
CA GLU A 212 29.89 8.90 -6.96
C GLU A 212 29.07 10.04 -6.40
N GLY A 213 29.72 10.82 -5.57
CA GLY A 213 29.10 11.84 -4.75
C GLY A 213 29.93 12.02 -3.50
N GLY A 214 31.20 12.35 -3.69
CA GLY A 214 32.07 12.79 -2.62
C GLY A 214 31.36 13.86 -1.80
N ARG A 215 31.49 13.77 -0.47
CA ARG A 215 31.26 14.91 0.40
C ARG A 215 32.00 16.09 -0.20
N ALA A 216 31.31 17.21 -0.43
CA ALA A 216 31.98 18.48 -0.59
C ALA A 216 32.80 18.68 0.69
N ARG A 217 34.12 18.49 0.58
CA ARG A 217 35.09 19.08 1.49
C ARG A 217 34.79 20.57 1.50
N TRP A 218 34.29 21.07 2.62
CA TRP A 218 34.54 22.45 2.98
C TRP A 218 36.02 22.50 3.38
N GLU A 219 36.87 22.87 2.42
CA GLU A 219 38.25 23.32 2.61
C GLU A 219 38.30 24.78 2.11
N GLY A 220 38.58 25.73 3.03
CA GLY A 220 38.89 27.17 2.79
C GLY A 220 37.71 28.03 2.34
N ASP A 221 37.40 29.20 2.92
CA ASP A 221 38.21 30.19 3.63
C ASP A 221 37.55 30.67 4.94
#